data_AF-A0A538FV63-F1
#
_entry.id   AF-A0A538FV63-F1
#
_cell.length_a   1.000
_cell.length_b   1.000
_cell.length_c   1.000
_cell.angle_alpha   90.00
_cell.angle_beta   90.00
_cell.angle_gamma   90.00
#
_symmetry.space_group_name_H-M   'P 1'
#
loop_
_entity.id
_entity.type
_entity.pdbx_description
1 polymer ?
#
loop_
_entity_poly.entity_id
_entity_poly.type
_entity_poly.pdbx_seq_one_letter_code
_entity_poly.pdbx_strand_id
1 'polypeptide(L)' 'MASTNGKAARSEDKVRVAIIGVGNCASSFVQGVEYYKDAKPDEFVPGLMHVDLGGYHVRDIEFTAAFDVVEGKVGKDLG' A
#
# COMPACT_ATOMS: atom_id res chain seq x y z
N MET A 1 16.31 23.04 -13.91
CA MET A 1 14.86 22.79 -13.94
C MET A 1 14.66 21.33 -14.28
N ALA A 2 14.31 20.49 -13.31
CA ALA A 2 14.02 19.09 -13.57
C ALA A 2 12.58 18.97 -14.08
N SER A 3 12.40 18.32 -15.23
CA SER A 3 11.09 17.97 -15.77
C SER A 3 10.34 17.11 -14.76
N THR A 4 9.25 17.61 -14.19
CA THR A 4 8.37 16.84 -13.31
C THR A 4 7.55 15.90 -14.18
N ASN A 5 7.97 14.64 -14.30
CA ASN A 5 7.09 13.58 -14.81
C ASN A 5 5.99 13.34 -13.77
N GLY A 6 4.83 13.99 -13.97
CA GLY A 6 3.65 13.83 -13.12
C GLY A 6 2.95 15.16 -12.88
N LYS A 7 1.61 15.17 -13.00
CA LYS A 7 0.81 16.29 -12.49
C LYS A 7 1.10 16.45 -10.99
N ALA A 8 1.12 17.70 -10.52
CA ALA A 8 1.27 18.04 -9.11
C ALA A 8 0.44 17.10 -8.22
N ALA A 9 1.07 16.61 -7.15
CA ALA A 9 0.51 15.65 -6.21
C ALA A 9 -0.91 16.05 -5.79
N ARG A 10 -1.90 15.30 -6.26
CA ARG A 10 -3.20 15.29 -5.61
C ARG A 10 -3.02 14.47 -4.36
N SER A 11 -2.72 15.11 -3.24
CA SER A 11 -2.52 14.47 -1.93
C SER A 11 -3.79 13.79 -1.37
N GLU A 12 -4.82 13.61 -2.19
CA GLU A 12 -6.09 12.97 -1.89
C GLU A 12 -6.26 11.65 -2.67
N ASP A 13 -5.47 11.42 -3.74
CA ASP A 13 -5.66 10.26 -4.61
C ASP A 13 -5.06 9.01 -3.96
N LYS A 14 -5.91 8.00 -3.68
CA LYS A 14 -5.48 6.69 -3.18
C LYS A 14 -4.90 5.80 -4.28
N VAL A 15 -3.92 4.98 -3.92
CA VAL A 15 -3.42 3.87 -4.73
C VAL A 15 -4.30 2.65 -4.45
N ARG A 16 -5.26 2.42 -5.35
CA ARG A 16 -6.22 1.30 -5.22
C ARG A 16 -5.55 -0.01 -5.61
N VAL A 17 -5.38 -0.91 -4.64
CA VAL A 17 -4.69 -2.19 -4.80
C VAL A 17 -5.67 -3.34 -4.72
N ALA A 18 -5.51 -4.30 -5.64
CA ALA A 18 -6.16 -5.60 -5.59
C ALA A 18 -5.12 -6.69 -5.30
N ILE A 19 -5.44 -7.62 -4.41
CA ILE A 19 -4.57 -8.76 -4.07
C ILE A 19 -5.09 -10.02 -4.77
N ILE A 20 -4.22 -10.73 -5.50
CA ILE A 20 -4.52 -12.03 -6.09
C ILE A 20 -3.66 -13.08 -5.37
N GLY A 21 -4.31 -13.91 -4.55
CA GLY A 21 -3.66 -14.85 -3.64
C GLY A 21 -3.41 -14.22 -2.28
N VAL A 22 -4.28 -14.52 -1.31
CA VAL A 22 -4.21 -13.98 0.06
C VAL A 22 -3.36 -14.93 0.92
N GLY A 23 -2.06 -14.96 0.65
CA GLY A 23 -1.07 -15.76 1.39
C GLY A 23 -0.26 -14.96 2.40
N ASN A 24 0.86 -15.53 2.85
CA ASN A 24 1.76 -14.86 3.80
C ASN A 24 2.30 -13.53 3.24
N CYS A 25 2.62 -13.45 1.95
CA CYS A 25 3.07 -12.20 1.34
C CYS A 25 1.99 -11.10 1.41
N ALA A 26 0.74 -11.45 1.14
CA ALA A 26 -0.38 -10.52 1.28
C ALA A 26 -0.54 -10.08 2.74
N SER A 27 -0.45 -11.03 3.68
CA SER A 27 -0.54 -10.74 5.11
C SER A 27 0.55 -9.78 5.59
N SER A 28 1.81 -10.03 5.23
CA SER A 28 2.94 -9.14 5.56
C SER A 28 2.80 -7.77 4.90
N PHE A 29 2.26 -7.70 3.68
CA PHE A 29 2.04 -6.43 3.01
C PHE A 29 0.93 -5.60 3.67
N VAL A 30 -0.23 -6.19 3.94
CA VAL A 30 -1.35 -5.52 4.63
C VAL A 30 -0.92 -5.03 6.01
N GLN A 31 -0.26 -5.89 6.80
CA GLN A 31 0.27 -5.51 8.11
C GLN A 31 1.35 -4.43 8.03
N GLY A 32 2.24 -4.49 7.03
CA GLY A 32 3.27 -3.49 6.81
C GLY A 32 2.69 -2.11 6.48
N VAL A 33 1.66 -2.06 5.62
CA VAL A 33 0.94 -0.82 5.32
C VAL A 33 0.31 -0.23 6.58
N GLU A 34 -0.37 -1.04 7.38
CA GLU A 34 -0.99 -0.59 8.62
C GLU A 34 0.05 -0.13 9.65
N TYR A 35 1.15 -0.87 9.80
CA TYR A 35 2.21 -0.56 10.77
C TYR A 35 2.94 0.76 10.46
N TYR A 36 3.21 1.03 9.18
CA TYR A 36 3.95 2.21 8.75
C TYR A 36 3.06 3.36 8.25
N LYS A 37 1.73 3.27 8.41
CA LYS A 37 0.81 4.31 7.93
C LYS A 37 1.10 5.69 8.51
N ASP A 38 1.69 5.75 9.71
CA ASP A 38 2.01 6.98 10.43
C ASP A 38 3.52 7.33 10.46
N ALA A 39 4.34 6.59 9.69
CA ALA A 39 5.75 6.94 9.51
C ALA A 39 5.89 8.37 8.96
N LYS A 40 6.99 9.06 9.30
CA LYS A 40 7.24 10.39 8.72
C LYS A 40 7.75 10.24 7.29
N PRO A 41 7.42 11.17 6.37
CA PRO A 41 7.87 11.09 4.96
C PRO A 41 9.39 10.95 4.77
N ASP A 42 10.19 11.48 5.71
CA ASP A 42 11.65 11.46 5.72
C ASP A 42 12.24 10.39 6.67
N GLU A 43 11.40 9.55 7.28
CA GLU A 43 11.83 8.49 8.18
C GLU A 43 12.50 7.35 7.43
N PHE A 44 13.60 6.82 8.00
CA PHE A 44 14.20 5.59 7.50
C PHE A 44 13.40 4.38 8.01
N VAL A 45 12.74 3.68 7.09
CA VAL A 45 12.03 2.43 7.38
C VAL A 45 12.77 1.26 6.74
N PRO A 46 13.24 0.25 7.51
CA PRO A 46 13.91 -0.91 6.94
C PRO A 46 13.06 -1.64 5.89
N GLY A 47 13.61 -1.78 4.68
CA GLY A 47 12.94 -2.45 3.55
C GLY A 47 12.10 -1.53 2.65
N LEU A 48 11.88 -0.27 3.03
CA LEU A 48 11.32 0.75 2.14
C LEU A 48 12.43 1.65 1.60
N MET A 49 12.39 1.91 0.29
CA MET A 49 13.29 2.92 -0.30
C MET A 49 12.86 4.34 0.09
N HIS A 50 11.55 4.59 0.15
CA HIS A 50 10.94 5.87 0.51
C HIS A 50 9.61 5.63 1.24
N VAL A 51 9.33 6.41 2.30
CA VAL A 51 8.02 6.41 2.97
C VAL A 51 6.98 7.17 2.14
N ASP A 52 7.38 8.28 1.54
CA ASP A 52 6.64 9.01 0.51
C ASP A 52 7.37 8.89 -0.83
N LEU A 53 6.72 8.25 -1.81
CA LEU A 53 7.24 8.10 -3.16
C LEU A 53 6.40 8.90 -4.15
N GLY A 54 6.93 10.04 -4.59
CA GLY A 54 6.27 10.86 -5.61
C GLY A 54 4.96 11.50 -5.13
N GLY A 55 4.82 11.74 -3.83
CA GLY A 55 3.60 12.27 -3.20
C GLY A 55 2.62 11.19 -2.73
N TYR A 56 2.98 9.91 -2.85
CA TYR A 56 2.20 8.80 -2.31
C TYR A 56 2.86 8.29 -1.04
N HIS A 57 2.19 8.48 0.09
CA HIS A 57 2.61 7.93 1.37
C HIS A 57 2.20 6.45 1.47
N VAL A 58 2.85 5.68 2.34
CA VAL A 58 2.44 4.30 2.65
C VAL A 58 0.94 4.19 2.99
N ARG A 59 0.38 5.22 3.64
CA ARG A 59 -1.05 5.31 4.04
C ARG A 59 -2.03 5.51 2.87
N ASP A 60 -1.51 5.78 1.69
CA ASP A 60 -2.32 5.99 0.49
C ASP A 60 -2.60 4.71 -0.27
N ILE A 61 -1.99 3.59 0.14
CA ILE A 61 -2.38 2.26 -0.32
C ILE A 61 -3.76 1.92 0.26
N GLU A 62 -4.73 1.73 -0.63
CA GLU A 62 -6.08 1.30 -0.29
C GLU A 62 -6.33 -0.09 -0.87
N PHE A 63 -6.53 -1.09 0.00
CA PHE A 63 -6.90 -2.43 -0.45
C PHE A 63 -8.38 -2.45 -0.82
N THR A 64 -8.66 -2.63 -2.11
CA THR A 64 -10.01 -2.48 -2.68
C THR A 64 -10.62 -3.77 -3.18
N ALA A 65 -9.79 -4.81 -3.37
CA ALA A 65 -10.26 -6.14 -3.75
C ALA A 65 -9.24 -7.20 -3.30
N ALA A 66 -9.74 -8.41 -3.05
CA ALA A 66 -8.91 -9.58 -2.81
C ALA A 66 -9.55 -10.81 -3.46
N PHE A 67 -8.71 -11.70 -3.99
CA PHE A 67 -9.12 -12.94 -4.64
C PHE A 67 -8.31 -14.12 -4.09
N ASP A 68 -8.99 -15.21 -3.76
CA ASP A 68 -8.37 -16.48 -3.35
C ASP A 68 -9.26 -17.64 -3.78
N VAL A 69 -8.73 -18.87 -3.72
CA VAL A 69 -9.43 -20.12 -4.06
C VAL A 69 -9.61 -21.03 -2.85
N VAL A 70 -8.93 -20.74 -1.74
CA VAL A 70 -9.03 -21.51 -0.50
C VAL A 70 -10.36 -21.21 0.17
N GLU A 71 -11.17 -22.25 0.37
CA GLU A 71 -12.51 -22.17 0.98
C GLU A 71 -12.53 -21.37 2.30
N GLY A 72 -11.52 -21.56 3.15
CA GLY A 72 -11.38 -20.84 4.42
C GLY A 72 -11.09 -19.33 4.29
N LYS A 73 -10.83 -18.82 3.09
CA LYS A 73 -10.53 -17.41 2.80
C LYS A 73 -11.59 -16.74 1.94
N VAL A 74 -12.23 -17.49 1.04
CA VAL A 74 -13.29 -16.95 0.17
C VAL A 74 -14.49 -16.53 1.02
N GLY A 75 -15.01 -15.32 0.76
CA GLY A 75 -16.13 -14.75 1.51
C GLY A 75 -15.75 -14.24 2.90
N LYS A 76 -14.46 -14.15 3.21
CA LYS A 76 -13.94 -13.49 4.42
C LYS A 76 -13.42 -12.10 4.08
N ASP A 77 -13.41 -11.23 5.09
CA ASP A 77 -12.75 -9.93 4.99
C ASP A 77 -11.23 -10.13 4.83
N LEU A 78 -10.56 -9.15 4.23
CA LEU A 78 -9.10 -9.14 4.10
C LEU A 78 -8.42 -8.77 5.43
N GLY A 79 -9.11 -8.03 6.30
CA GLY A 79 -8.69 -7.60 7.64
C GLY A 79 -9.61 -8.12 8.74
#